data_AF-C5CHC4-F1
#
_entry.id   AF-C5CHC4-F1
#
_cell.length_a   1.000
_cell.length_b   1.000
_cell.length_c   1.000
_cell.angle_alpha   90.00
_cell.angle_beta   90.00
_cell.angle_gamma   90.00
#
_symmetry.space_group_name_H-M   'P 1'
#
loop_
_entity.id
_entity.type
_entity.pdbx_description
1 polymer ?
#
loop_
_entity_poly.entity_id
_entity_poly.type
_entity_poly.pdbx_seq_one_letter_code
_entity_poly.pdbx_strand_id
1 'polypeptide(L)'
;MKLLLHVCCGPDLAVTMEHLKSDFNGKITAFFYNPNIFPYEEYVKRLRAFEQVAERYGLETMEGKYDEERFYALARNLEDESEGGERCRRCIALRLGVTASLAQKMDFDLFSTTLMASPRKSIVMLENEGKRAEKATGKRFLFSNFRKGIDGKKKRELFSGIYVQDYCGCVFGLREQEMKRQEIEKKDFEKLKQDFPEKIHLWKYRRKPLNSDNFEINDINELKELLEIIKPSKLVVTEGFAKAFSLTSKWLKCGSYNCRLERSERGETYG
;
A
#
# COMPACT_ATOMS: atom_id res chain seq x y z
N MET A 1 -26.37 18.38 3.56
CA MET A 1 -25.02 18.83 3.93
C MET A 1 -24.06 18.57 2.78
N LYS A 2 -23.04 19.42 2.57
CA LYS A 2 -21.97 19.33 1.57
C LYS A 2 -20.65 18.97 2.28
N LEU A 3 -20.09 17.81 1.98
CA LEU A 3 -18.81 17.34 2.51
C LEU A 3 -17.72 17.40 1.44
N LEU A 4 -16.63 18.10 1.73
CA LEU A 4 -15.40 17.99 0.95
C LEU A 4 -14.51 16.90 1.55
N LEU A 5 -14.33 15.80 0.83
CA LEU A 5 -13.55 14.66 1.28
C LEU A 5 -12.16 14.70 0.65
N HIS A 6 -11.12 14.96 1.44
CA HIS A 6 -9.74 14.79 0.96
C HIS A 6 -9.44 13.33 0.65
N VAL A 7 -8.84 13.08 -0.51
CA VAL A 7 -8.44 11.75 -0.99
C VAL A 7 -6.95 11.73 -1.35
N CYS A 8 -6.25 10.69 -0.91
CA CYS A 8 -4.82 10.48 -1.24
C CYS A 8 -4.54 9.32 -2.22
N CYS A 9 -5.50 8.39 -2.39
CA CYS A 9 -5.42 7.24 -3.29
C CYS A 9 -6.80 6.55 -3.42
N GLY A 10 -6.98 5.78 -4.50
CA GLY A 10 -8.21 5.00 -4.75
C GLY A 10 -8.60 4.01 -3.63
N PRO A 11 -7.68 3.16 -3.11
CA PRO A 11 -8.04 2.16 -2.09
C PRO A 11 -8.64 2.75 -0.81
N ASP A 12 -8.05 3.84 -0.29
CA ASP A 12 -8.55 4.52 0.90
C ASP A 12 -9.91 5.17 0.64
N LEU A 13 -10.14 5.71 -0.57
CA LEU A 13 -11.47 6.23 -0.97
C LEU A 13 -12.52 5.11 -1.00
N ALA A 14 -12.20 3.97 -1.60
CA ALA A 14 -13.13 2.84 -1.70
C ALA A 14 -13.57 2.36 -0.30
N VAL A 15 -12.61 2.24 0.64
CA VAL A 15 -12.91 1.90 2.04
C VAL A 15 -13.76 2.99 2.71
N THR A 16 -13.40 4.26 2.57
CA THR A 16 -14.16 5.37 3.16
C THR A 16 -15.60 5.44 2.63
N MET A 17 -15.82 5.18 1.35
CA MET A 17 -17.15 5.23 0.74
C MET A 17 -18.09 4.14 1.24
N GLU A 18 -17.58 2.95 1.61
CA GLU A 18 -18.42 1.91 2.24
C GLU A 18 -19.03 2.38 3.57
N HIS A 19 -18.34 3.26 4.30
CA HIS A 19 -18.86 3.85 5.54
C HIS A 19 -19.76 5.05 5.27
N LEU A 20 -19.29 6.00 4.45
CA LEU A 20 -20.02 7.24 4.23
C LEU A 20 -21.34 7.03 3.50
N LYS A 21 -21.45 6.00 2.65
CA LYS A 21 -22.69 5.69 1.94
C LYS A 21 -23.84 5.34 2.87
N SER A 22 -23.59 4.68 4.00
CA SER A 22 -24.61 4.37 5.01
C SER A 22 -24.77 5.47 6.06
N ASP A 23 -23.68 6.13 6.43
CA ASP A 23 -23.63 6.93 7.65
C ASP A 23 -23.79 8.44 7.40
N PHE A 24 -23.65 8.89 6.15
CA PHE A 24 -23.69 10.31 5.80
C PHE A 24 -24.84 10.65 4.85
N ASN A 25 -25.79 11.45 5.34
CA ASN A 25 -26.90 11.94 4.53
C ASN A 25 -26.57 13.33 3.92
N GLY A 26 -25.90 13.35 2.78
CA GLY A 26 -25.50 14.58 2.10
C GLY A 26 -24.75 14.36 0.79
N LYS A 27 -24.32 15.46 0.18
CA LYS A 27 -23.48 15.45 -1.03
C LYS A 27 -22.00 15.36 -0.64
N ILE A 28 -21.26 14.50 -1.33
CA ILE A 28 -19.83 14.31 -1.13
C ILE A 28 -19.11 14.71 -2.41
N THR A 29 -18.16 15.63 -2.28
CA THR A 29 -17.21 15.97 -3.35
C THR A 29 -15.84 15.45 -2.95
N ALA A 30 -15.24 14.63 -3.80
CA ALA A 30 -13.96 13.98 -3.54
C ALA A 30 -12.81 14.83 -4.09
N PHE A 31 -11.93 15.28 -3.20
CA PHE A 31 -10.80 16.16 -3.51
C PHE A 31 -9.49 15.38 -3.48
N PHE A 32 -8.96 15.04 -4.65
CA PHE A 32 -7.65 14.40 -4.76
C PHE A 32 -6.55 15.42 -4.54
N TYR A 33 -5.87 15.31 -3.39
CA TYR A 33 -4.77 16.21 -3.06
C TYR A 33 -3.70 15.50 -2.26
N ASN A 34 -2.62 15.16 -2.96
CA ASN A 34 -1.49 14.49 -2.35
C ASN A 34 -0.18 14.96 -3.02
N PRO A 35 0.30 16.15 -2.66
CA PRO A 35 1.40 16.82 -3.38
C PRO A 35 2.76 16.14 -3.19
N ASN A 36 2.87 15.17 -2.27
CA ASN A 36 4.12 14.51 -1.96
C ASN A 36 4.30 13.17 -2.65
N ILE A 37 3.37 12.76 -3.53
CA ILE A 37 3.51 11.51 -4.25
C ILE A 37 4.75 11.61 -5.14
N PHE A 38 5.66 10.67 -5.00
CA PHE A 38 6.92 10.60 -5.70
C PHE A 38 7.23 9.13 -6.00
N PRO A 39 7.64 8.76 -7.22
CA PRO A 39 7.87 9.65 -8.35
C PRO A 39 6.56 10.06 -9.03
N TYR A 40 6.63 10.91 -10.07
CA TYR A 40 5.44 11.42 -10.75
C TYR A 40 4.59 10.29 -11.38
N GLU A 41 5.21 9.21 -11.82
CA GLU A 41 4.50 8.03 -12.36
C GLU A 41 3.58 7.40 -11.30
N GLU A 42 3.97 7.46 -10.02
CA GLU A 42 3.09 7.03 -8.92
C GLU A 42 1.89 7.96 -8.78
N TYR A 43 2.08 9.27 -8.97
CA TYR A 43 1.00 10.25 -8.91
C TYR A 43 -0.06 9.93 -9.95
N VAL A 44 0.36 9.70 -11.19
CA VAL A 44 -0.53 9.33 -12.31
C VAL A 44 -1.30 8.03 -12.01
N LYS A 45 -0.63 7.00 -11.49
CA LYS A 45 -1.30 5.74 -11.12
C LYS A 45 -2.35 5.94 -10.03
N ARG A 46 -2.04 6.73 -9.00
CA ARG A 46 -2.96 7.02 -7.89
C ARG A 46 -4.13 7.90 -8.31
N LEU A 47 -3.90 8.88 -9.20
CA LEU A 47 -4.95 9.73 -9.76
C LEU A 47 -5.95 8.89 -10.58
N ARG A 48 -5.46 8.03 -11.50
CA ARG A 48 -6.32 7.12 -12.26
C ARG A 48 -7.14 6.19 -11.37
N ALA A 49 -6.53 5.63 -10.34
CA ALA A 49 -7.25 4.78 -9.38
C ALA A 49 -8.28 5.57 -8.56
N PHE A 50 -8.00 6.83 -8.24
CA PHE A 50 -8.96 7.73 -7.62
C PHE A 50 -10.16 7.97 -8.54
N GLU A 51 -9.93 8.32 -9.80
CA GLU A 51 -10.98 8.56 -10.80
C GLU A 51 -11.87 7.33 -11.00
N GLN A 52 -11.28 6.15 -11.15
CA GLN A 52 -12.01 4.88 -11.27
C GLN A 52 -12.93 4.61 -10.07
N VAL A 53 -12.45 4.90 -8.85
CA VAL A 53 -13.26 4.73 -7.64
C VAL A 53 -14.34 5.82 -7.57
N ALA A 54 -14.01 7.06 -7.89
CA ALA A 54 -14.97 8.16 -7.89
C ALA A 54 -16.13 7.90 -8.86
N GLU A 55 -15.84 7.43 -10.08
CA GLU A 55 -16.82 7.02 -11.07
C GLU A 55 -17.71 5.88 -10.54
N ARG A 56 -17.11 4.84 -9.95
CA ARG A 56 -17.83 3.70 -9.36
C ARG A 56 -18.88 4.13 -8.32
N TYR A 57 -18.63 5.21 -7.58
CA TYR A 57 -19.55 5.74 -6.58
C TYR A 57 -20.34 6.97 -7.04
N GLY A 58 -20.18 7.42 -8.29
CA GLY A 58 -20.87 8.60 -8.84
C GLY A 58 -20.52 9.90 -8.13
N LEU A 59 -19.26 10.09 -7.73
CA LEU A 59 -18.81 11.25 -6.97
C LEU A 59 -18.44 12.43 -7.88
N GLU A 60 -18.79 13.65 -7.45
CA GLU A 60 -18.14 14.86 -7.97
C GLU A 60 -16.68 14.87 -7.53
N THR A 61 -15.77 15.22 -8.44
CA THR A 61 -14.33 15.21 -8.17
C THR A 61 -13.70 16.59 -8.34
N MET A 62 -12.62 16.79 -7.58
CA MET A 62 -11.73 17.92 -7.70
C MET A 62 -10.30 17.44 -7.59
N GLU A 63 -9.42 17.98 -8.43
CA GLU A 63 -7.98 17.74 -8.36
C GLU A 63 -7.28 18.98 -7.79
N GLY A 64 -6.44 18.77 -6.78
CA GLY A 64 -5.57 19.81 -6.24
C GLY A 64 -4.24 19.85 -6.96
N LYS A 65 -3.59 21.03 -6.95
CA LYS A 65 -2.27 21.24 -7.56
C LYS A 65 -1.25 20.21 -7.04
N TYR A 66 -0.57 19.53 -7.95
CA TYR A 66 0.62 18.75 -7.63
C TYR A 66 1.80 19.70 -7.38
N ASP A 67 2.09 19.96 -6.10
CA ASP A 67 3.07 20.97 -5.65
C ASP A 67 4.10 20.30 -4.73
N GLU A 68 5.05 19.60 -5.35
CA GLU A 68 6.09 18.85 -4.64
C GLU A 68 7.03 19.77 -3.85
N GLU A 69 7.31 20.97 -4.36
CA GLU A 69 8.16 21.97 -3.71
C GLU A 69 7.64 22.32 -2.32
N ARG A 70 6.32 22.50 -2.18
CA ARG A 70 5.69 22.77 -0.89
C ARG A 70 5.90 21.63 0.11
N PHE A 71 5.91 20.38 -0.36
CA PHE A 71 6.24 19.24 0.50
C PHE A 71 7.72 19.21 0.88
N TYR A 72 8.62 19.44 -0.08
CA TYR A 72 10.06 19.47 0.19
C TYR A 72 10.46 20.57 1.17
N ALA A 73 9.90 21.76 1.02
CA ALA A 73 10.12 22.87 1.96
C ALA A 73 9.69 22.49 3.39
N LEU A 74 8.57 21.77 3.52
CA LEU A 74 8.04 21.31 4.80
C LEU A 74 8.86 20.16 5.43
N ALA A 75 9.46 19.32 4.59
CA ALA A 75 10.28 18.19 5.00
C ALA A 75 11.75 18.55 5.28
N ARG A 76 12.17 19.80 5.01
CA ARG A 76 13.53 20.27 5.27
C ARG A 76 13.92 20.08 6.74
N ASN A 77 15.08 19.50 6.98
CA ASN A 77 15.61 19.11 8.30
C ASN A 77 14.79 18.00 9.00
N LEU A 78 13.97 17.25 8.25
CA LEU A 78 13.18 16.11 8.71
C LEU A 78 13.29 14.93 7.72
N GLU A 79 14.35 14.90 6.92
CA GLU A 79 14.61 13.90 5.89
C GLU A 79 14.85 12.51 6.50
N ASP A 80 15.51 12.47 7.66
CA ASP A 80 15.87 11.24 8.37
C ASP A 80 14.81 10.80 9.41
N GLU A 81 13.75 11.61 9.60
CA GLU A 81 12.64 11.23 10.47
C GLU A 81 11.94 9.97 9.96
N SER A 82 11.66 9.02 10.85
CA SER A 82 10.96 7.78 10.50
C SER A 82 9.50 8.02 10.07
N GLU A 83 8.93 7.10 9.28
CA GLU A 83 7.49 7.16 8.99
C GLU A 83 6.66 7.15 10.29
N GLY A 84 5.73 8.10 10.40
CA GLY A 84 4.91 8.32 11.60
C GLY A 84 5.43 9.42 12.53
N GLY A 85 6.65 9.91 12.31
CA GLY A 85 7.25 11.04 13.05
C GLY A 85 6.74 12.42 12.62
N GLU A 86 7.54 13.44 12.94
CA GLU A 86 7.16 14.85 12.77
C GLU A 86 6.93 15.22 11.30
N ARG A 87 7.72 14.66 10.37
CA ARG A 87 7.51 14.81 8.93
C ARG A 87 6.11 14.38 8.50
N CYS A 88 5.64 13.24 8.98
CA CYS A 88 4.31 12.74 8.66
C CYS A 88 3.21 13.63 9.25
N ARG A 89 3.39 14.13 10.48
CA ARG A 89 2.47 15.10 11.10
C ARG A 89 2.32 16.34 10.24
N ARG A 90 3.44 16.96 9.84
CA ARG A 90 3.42 18.16 8.99
C ARG A 90 2.79 17.89 7.63
N CYS A 91 3.07 16.74 7.03
CA CYS A 91 2.43 16.35 5.77
C CYS A 91 0.91 16.20 5.89
N ILE A 92 0.42 15.63 7.00
CA ILE A 92 -1.02 15.53 7.29
C ILE A 92 -1.61 16.93 7.48
N ALA A 93 -0.95 17.78 8.27
CA ALA A 93 -1.36 19.16 8.51
C ALA A 93 -1.49 19.96 7.20
N LEU A 94 -0.54 19.82 6.27
CA LEU A 94 -0.61 20.45 4.95
C LEU A 94 -1.87 20.02 4.18
N ARG A 95 -2.14 18.72 4.13
CA ARG A 95 -3.29 18.17 3.39
C ARG A 95 -4.62 18.59 3.98
N LEU A 96 -4.76 18.47 5.31
CA LEU A 96 -5.99 18.87 6.01
C LEU A 96 -6.20 20.38 5.99
N GLY A 97 -5.13 21.17 6.14
CA GLY A 97 -5.19 22.63 6.06
C GLY A 97 -5.66 23.11 4.69
N VAL A 98 -5.08 22.59 3.60
CA VAL A 98 -5.51 22.94 2.23
C VAL A 98 -6.96 22.53 1.99
N THR A 99 -7.35 21.35 2.43
CA THR A 99 -8.73 20.86 2.29
C THR A 99 -9.72 21.73 3.07
N ALA A 100 -9.41 22.07 4.32
CA ALA A 100 -10.26 22.93 5.14
C ALA A 100 -10.37 24.35 4.56
N SER A 101 -9.27 24.92 4.06
CA SER A 101 -9.29 26.22 3.38
C SER A 101 -10.12 26.19 2.09
N LEU A 102 -10.04 25.09 1.32
CA LEU A 102 -10.85 24.92 0.11
C LEU A 102 -12.33 24.76 0.46
N ALA A 103 -12.65 23.95 1.48
CA ALA A 103 -13.99 23.81 2.01
C ALA A 103 -14.58 25.15 2.47
N GLN A 104 -13.75 26.03 3.05
CA GLN A 104 -14.16 27.37 3.43
C GLN A 104 -14.49 28.23 2.21
N LYS A 105 -13.58 28.29 1.25
CA LYS A 105 -13.71 29.12 0.03
C LYS A 105 -14.89 28.72 -0.86
N MET A 106 -15.18 27.42 -0.93
CA MET A 106 -16.26 26.88 -1.78
C MET A 106 -17.54 26.58 -1.01
N ASP A 107 -17.65 27.08 0.22
CA ASP A 107 -18.85 26.98 1.04
C ASP A 107 -19.31 25.53 1.29
N PHE A 108 -18.39 24.61 1.55
CA PHE A 108 -18.74 23.30 2.09
C PHE A 108 -19.13 23.42 3.57
N ASP A 109 -20.02 22.55 4.04
CA ASP A 109 -20.44 22.50 5.44
C ASP A 109 -19.38 21.82 6.30
N LEU A 110 -18.76 20.78 5.74
CA LEU A 110 -17.83 19.89 6.41
C LEU A 110 -16.61 19.60 5.53
N PHE A 111 -15.51 19.22 6.17
CA PHE A 111 -14.41 18.54 5.50
C PHE A 111 -14.00 17.25 6.23
N SER A 112 -13.41 16.31 5.51
CA SER A 112 -12.87 15.06 6.08
C SER A 112 -11.69 14.54 5.26
N THR A 113 -11.18 13.36 5.60
CA THR A 113 -10.04 12.73 4.92
C THR A 113 -10.14 11.21 4.84
N THR A 114 -9.78 10.63 3.70
CA THR A 114 -9.65 9.17 3.54
C THR A 114 -8.45 8.60 4.30
N LEU A 115 -7.52 9.43 4.80
CA LEU A 115 -6.37 8.97 5.59
C LEU A 115 -6.79 8.19 6.84
N MET A 116 -8.02 8.37 7.31
CA MET A 116 -8.59 7.62 8.42
C MET A 116 -8.81 6.14 8.07
N ALA A 117 -8.96 5.78 6.79
CA ALA A 117 -9.01 4.39 6.30
C ALA A 117 -7.64 3.70 6.30
N SER A 118 -6.54 4.47 6.22
CA SER A 118 -5.20 3.90 6.08
C SER A 118 -4.70 3.29 7.39
N PRO A 119 -4.36 1.98 7.46
CA PRO A 119 -3.88 1.34 8.68
C PRO A 119 -2.52 1.89 9.15
N ARG A 120 -1.73 2.49 8.25
CA ARG A 120 -0.38 3.00 8.54
C ARG A 120 -0.36 4.39 9.17
N LYS A 121 -1.49 5.11 9.20
CA LYS A 121 -1.53 6.49 9.71
C LYS A 121 -2.00 6.51 11.17
N SER A 122 -1.47 7.44 11.96
CA SER A 122 -1.92 7.62 13.35
C SER A 122 -3.29 8.29 13.36
N ILE A 123 -4.32 7.61 13.92
CA ILE A 123 -5.66 8.19 14.08
C ILE A 123 -5.62 9.42 14.99
N VAL A 124 -4.85 9.35 16.08
CA VAL A 124 -4.70 10.46 17.03
C VAL A 124 -4.09 11.69 16.35
N MET A 125 -3.07 11.47 15.50
CA MET A 125 -2.45 12.54 14.72
C MET A 125 -3.45 13.17 13.73
N LEU A 126 -4.24 12.35 13.05
CA LEU A 126 -5.28 12.81 12.11
C LEU A 126 -6.37 13.62 12.83
N GLU A 127 -6.83 13.16 13.99
CA GLU A 127 -7.81 13.86 14.80
C GLU A 127 -7.29 15.23 15.24
N ASN A 128 -6.05 15.28 15.76
CA ASN A 128 -5.43 16.50 16.24
C ASN A 128 -5.22 17.53 15.12
N GLU A 129 -4.66 17.12 13.99
CA GLU A 129 -4.43 18.02 12.86
C GLU A 129 -5.75 18.43 12.17
N GLY A 130 -6.77 17.58 12.17
CA GLY A 130 -8.11 17.93 11.71
C GLY A 130 -8.78 18.98 12.58
N LYS A 131 -8.74 18.82 13.91
CA LYS A 131 -9.23 19.84 14.87
C LYS A 131 -8.47 21.16 14.75
N ARG A 132 -7.16 21.12 14.49
CA ARG A 132 -6.37 22.34 14.22
C ARG A 132 -6.83 23.05 12.95
N ALA A 133 -7.07 22.31 11.88
CA ALA A 133 -7.57 22.87 10.62
C ALA A 133 -9.00 23.42 10.74
N GLU A 134 -9.87 22.74 11.50
CA GLU A 134 -11.21 23.23 11.86
C GLU A 134 -11.11 24.56 12.61
N LYS A 135 -10.30 24.64 13.69
CA LYS A 135 -10.10 25.87 14.45
C LYS A 135 -9.59 27.03 13.58
N ALA A 136 -8.68 26.74 12.64
CA ALA A 136 -8.08 27.76 11.78
C ALA A 136 -9.04 28.32 10.71
N THR A 137 -10.04 27.54 10.30
CA THR A 137 -10.92 27.88 9.15
C THR A 137 -12.38 28.06 9.52
N GLY A 138 -12.79 27.62 10.72
CA GLY A 138 -14.18 27.54 11.16
C GLY A 138 -15.00 26.46 10.45
N LYS A 139 -14.40 25.67 9.55
CA LYS A 139 -15.09 24.59 8.84
C LYS A 139 -15.06 23.32 9.66
N ARG A 140 -16.20 22.68 9.84
CA ARG A 140 -16.30 21.53 10.75
C ARG A 140 -15.59 20.30 10.17
N PHE A 141 -14.75 19.67 10.97
CA PHE A 141 -14.03 18.45 10.63
C PHE A 141 -14.87 17.22 11.00
N LEU A 142 -15.24 16.42 10.00
CA LEU A 142 -15.89 15.14 10.22
C LEU A 142 -14.82 14.08 10.48
N PHE A 143 -14.58 13.80 11.75
CA PHE A 143 -13.73 12.69 12.18
C PHE A 143 -14.50 11.37 12.20
N SER A 144 -13.94 10.32 11.58
CA SER A 144 -14.48 8.96 11.66
C SER A 144 -13.39 7.92 11.39
N ASN A 145 -13.38 6.84 12.17
CA ASN A 145 -12.41 5.76 11.98
C ASN A 145 -12.92 4.72 10.98
N PHE A 146 -12.62 4.93 9.69
CA PHE A 146 -13.00 4.06 8.57
C PHE A 146 -12.26 2.71 8.49
N ARG A 147 -11.50 2.31 9.53
CA ARG A 147 -10.78 1.02 9.54
C ARG A 147 -11.63 -0.14 10.03
N LYS A 148 -12.69 0.17 10.78
CA LYS A 148 -13.50 -0.83 11.49
C LYS A 148 -14.49 -1.47 10.53
N GLY A 149 -14.79 -2.76 10.71
CA GLY A 149 -15.91 -3.41 10.02
C GLY A 149 -15.67 -3.83 8.56
N ILE A 150 -14.50 -3.56 7.96
CA ILE A 150 -14.16 -4.08 6.64
C ILE A 150 -13.18 -5.25 6.74
N ASP A 151 -13.68 -6.45 6.44
CA ASP A 151 -12.89 -7.68 6.41
C ASP A 151 -11.99 -7.80 5.17
N GLY A 152 -11.14 -8.83 5.15
CA GLY A 152 -10.22 -9.07 4.03
C GLY A 152 -10.90 -9.47 2.71
N LYS A 153 -12.09 -10.08 2.75
CA LYS A 153 -12.84 -10.47 1.54
C LYS A 153 -13.40 -9.21 0.88
N LYS A 154 -14.06 -8.36 1.66
CA LYS A 154 -14.60 -7.09 1.18
C LYS A 154 -13.50 -6.16 0.68
N LYS A 155 -12.34 -6.08 1.35
CA LYS A 155 -11.18 -5.32 0.84
C LYS A 155 -10.73 -5.80 -0.54
N ARG A 156 -10.63 -7.12 -0.78
CA ARG A 156 -10.27 -7.65 -2.09
C ARG A 156 -11.28 -7.28 -3.18
N GLU A 157 -12.56 -7.29 -2.85
CA GLU A 157 -13.64 -6.87 -3.75
C GLU A 157 -13.52 -5.37 -4.08
N LEU A 158 -13.39 -4.52 -3.06
CA LEU A 158 -13.23 -3.07 -3.23
C LEU A 158 -12.00 -2.73 -4.07
N PHE A 159 -10.89 -3.43 -3.83
CA PHE A 159 -9.63 -3.19 -4.52
C PHE A 159 -9.53 -3.89 -5.88
N SER A 160 -10.55 -4.67 -6.26
CA SER A 160 -10.59 -5.34 -7.55
C SER A 160 -10.60 -4.31 -8.68
N GLY A 161 -9.66 -4.46 -9.61
CA GLY A 161 -9.53 -3.63 -10.81
C GLY A 161 -8.93 -2.24 -10.58
N ILE A 162 -8.48 -1.91 -9.36
CA ILE A 162 -7.83 -0.60 -9.08
C ILE A 162 -6.37 -0.78 -8.67
N TYR A 163 -5.56 0.25 -8.93
CA TYR A 163 -4.17 0.27 -8.48
C TYR A 163 -4.10 0.38 -6.95
N VAL A 164 -3.27 -0.48 -6.33
CA VAL A 164 -2.99 -0.48 -4.89
C VAL A 164 -1.52 -0.19 -4.66
N GLN A 165 -1.24 0.94 -4.01
CA GLN A 165 0.10 1.35 -3.65
C GLN A 165 0.69 0.51 -2.50
N ASP A 166 2.01 0.36 -2.46
CA ASP A 166 2.72 -0.40 -1.42
C ASP A 166 3.50 0.47 -0.41
N TYR A 167 3.60 1.78 -0.65
CA TYR A 167 4.21 2.77 0.23
C TYR A 167 3.35 4.04 0.37
N CYS A 168 3.71 4.92 1.31
CA CYS A 168 2.88 6.08 1.65
C CYS A 168 2.78 7.14 0.53
N GLY A 169 3.72 7.13 -0.43
CA GLY A 169 3.78 8.03 -1.57
C GLY A 169 4.98 8.96 -1.56
N CYS A 170 5.57 9.31 -0.42
CA CYS A 170 6.72 10.23 -0.42
C CYS A 170 8.06 9.55 -0.70
N VAL A 171 9.00 10.34 -1.24
CA VAL A 171 10.37 9.90 -1.52
C VAL A 171 11.06 9.31 -0.29
N PHE A 172 10.80 9.86 0.90
CA PHE A 172 11.42 9.38 2.12
C PHE A 172 10.86 8.02 2.57
N GLY A 173 9.55 7.82 2.43
CA GLY A 173 8.93 6.53 2.70
C GLY A 173 9.38 5.45 1.71
N LEU A 174 9.59 5.83 0.44
CA LEU A 174 10.16 4.93 -0.57
C LEU A 174 11.61 4.54 -0.24
N ARG A 175 12.46 5.52 0.12
CA ARG A 175 13.85 5.27 0.56
C ARG A 175 13.90 4.38 1.79
N GLU A 176 13.07 4.63 2.79
CA GLU A 176 13.00 3.81 4.00
C GLU A 176 12.60 2.36 3.68
N GLN A 177 11.62 2.16 2.80
CA GLN A 177 11.21 0.85 2.32
C GLN A 177 12.35 0.14 1.57
N GLU A 178 13.10 0.87 0.73
CA GLU A 178 14.26 0.35 -0.01
C GLU A 178 15.37 -0.12 0.93
N MET A 179 15.76 0.71 1.89
CA MET A 179 16.82 0.39 2.85
C MET A 179 16.47 -0.85 3.68
N LYS A 180 15.25 -0.92 4.24
CA LYS A 180 14.77 -2.10 4.96
C LYS A 180 14.79 -3.36 4.08
N ARG A 181 14.44 -3.21 2.80
CA ARG A 181 14.44 -4.33 1.85
C ARG A 181 15.86 -4.83 1.59
N GLN A 182 16.83 -3.94 1.41
CA GLN A 182 18.23 -4.28 1.23
C GLN A 182 18.83 -4.95 2.48
N GLU A 183 18.49 -4.47 3.67
CA GLU A 183 18.92 -5.10 4.93
C GLU A 183 18.36 -6.51 5.09
N ILE A 184 17.07 -6.72 4.79
CA ILE A 184 16.44 -8.04 4.82
C ILE A 184 17.09 -8.96 3.77
N GLU A 185 17.34 -8.45 2.57
CA GLU A 185 18.02 -9.21 1.51
C GLU A 185 19.43 -9.62 1.90
N LYS A 186 20.19 -8.73 2.53
CA LYS A 186 21.52 -9.07 3.04
C LYS A 186 21.45 -10.17 4.10
N LYS A 187 20.51 -10.07 5.06
CA LYS A 187 20.31 -11.08 6.10
C LYS A 187 19.87 -12.43 5.51
N ASP A 188 18.91 -12.43 4.59
CA ASP A 188 18.43 -13.62 3.90
C ASP A 188 19.58 -14.26 3.09
N PHE A 189 20.43 -13.47 2.43
CA PHE A 189 21.57 -13.98 1.67
C PHE A 189 22.66 -14.60 2.54
N GLU A 190 23.01 -13.98 3.67
CA GLU A 190 23.95 -14.57 4.62
C GLU A 190 23.39 -15.85 5.24
N LYS A 191 22.09 -15.89 5.54
CA LYS A 191 21.41 -17.11 5.98
C LYS A 191 21.45 -18.20 4.91
N LEU A 192 21.25 -17.86 3.63
CA LEU A 192 21.37 -18.83 2.54
C LEU A 192 22.78 -19.45 2.48
N LYS A 193 23.83 -18.64 2.61
CA LYS A 193 25.22 -19.13 2.60
C LYS A 193 25.50 -20.08 3.77
N GLN A 194 24.92 -19.78 4.93
CA GLN A 194 25.12 -20.57 6.14
C GLN A 194 24.36 -21.89 6.09
N ASP A 195 23.07 -21.85 5.75
CA ASP A 195 22.17 -22.98 5.89
C ASP A 195 22.14 -23.87 4.63
N PHE A 196 22.39 -23.30 3.44
CA PHE A 196 22.36 -24.00 2.15
C PHE A 196 23.51 -23.55 1.21
N PRO A 197 24.78 -23.75 1.60
CA PRO A 197 25.94 -23.27 0.82
C PRO A 197 25.98 -23.80 -0.62
N GLU A 198 25.53 -25.03 -0.86
CA GLU A 198 25.46 -25.66 -2.18
C GLU A 198 24.30 -25.14 -3.05
N LYS A 199 23.40 -24.31 -2.49
CA LYS A 199 22.24 -23.72 -3.17
C LYS A 199 22.33 -22.20 -3.32
N ILE A 200 23.49 -21.59 -3.07
CA ILE A 200 23.72 -20.14 -3.22
C ILE A 200 23.36 -19.65 -4.63
N HIS A 201 23.60 -20.45 -5.67
CA HIS A 201 23.26 -20.11 -7.07
C HIS A 201 21.77 -19.84 -7.28
N LEU A 202 20.91 -20.32 -6.38
CA LEU A 202 19.47 -20.09 -6.45
C LEU A 202 19.06 -18.67 -6.03
N TRP A 203 19.96 -17.89 -5.41
CA TRP A 203 19.68 -16.50 -5.02
C TRP A 203 19.22 -15.64 -6.21
N LYS A 204 19.70 -15.95 -7.43
CA LYS A 204 19.27 -15.28 -8.67
C LYS A 204 17.76 -15.39 -8.96
N TYR A 205 17.07 -16.34 -8.32
CA TYR A 205 15.62 -16.55 -8.42
C TYR A 205 14.82 -15.82 -7.34
N ARG A 206 15.44 -15.04 -6.45
CA ARG A 206 14.71 -14.18 -5.53
C ARG A 206 13.76 -13.25 -6.28
N ARG A 207 12.47 -13.26 -5.90
CA ARG A 207 11.36 -12.56 -6.60
C ARG A 207 11.18 -12.93 -8.08
N LYS A 208 11.83 -13.97 -8.58
CA LYS A 208 11.65 -14.53 -9.93
C LYS A 208 11.07 -15.94 -9.83
N PRO A 209 10.51 -16.49 -10.92
CA PRO A 209 10.07 -17.88 -10.91
C PRO A 209 11.26 -18.81 -10.66
N LEU A 210 11.11 -19.76 -9.74
CA LEU A 210 12.08 -20.82 -9.46
C LEU A 210 11.51 -22.14 -9.99
N ASN A 211 12.27 -22.88 -10.79
CA ASN A 211 11.88 -24.21 -11.23
C ASN A 211 12.40 -25.25 -10.21
N SER A 212 11.57 -26.23 -9.86
CA SER A 212 11.95 -27.37 -9.02
C SER A 212 13.13 -28.15 -9.58
N ASP A 213 13.36 -28.13 -10.89
CA ASP A 213 14.46 -28.85 -11.54
C ASP A 213 15.83 -28.16 -11.35
N ASN A 214 15.85 -26.93 -10.81
CA ASN A 214 17.09 -26.17 -10.61
C ASN A 214 17.86 -26.59 -9.35
N PHE A 215 17.29 -27.47 -8.52
CA PHE A 215 17.87 -27.88 -7.25
C PHE A 215 17.34 -29.25 -6.80
N GLU A 216 18.13 -29.92 -5.98
CA GLU A 216 17.74 -31.17 -5.35
C GLU A 216 17.39 -30.92 -3.88
N ILE A 217 16.26 -31.47 -3.44
CA ILE A 217 15.80 -31.44 -2.05
C ILE A 217 14.90 -32.66 -1.82
N ASN A 218 15.04 -33.32 -0.68
CA ASN A 218 14.30 -34.55 -0.37
C ASN A 218 13.37 -34.40 0.84
N ASP A 219 13.53 -33.33 1.62
CA ASP A 219 12.68 -33.03 2.77
C ASP A 219 11.81 -31.78 2.53
N ILE A 220 10.55 -31.88 2.94
CA ILE A 220 9.56 -30.80 2.74
C ILE A 220 9.82 -29.61 3.66
N ASN A 221 10.42 -29.81 4.83
CA ASN A 221 10.76 -28.73 5.74
C ASN A 221 11.99 -27.98 5.24
N GLU A 222 13.02 -28.69 4.75
CA GLU A 222 14.15 -28.07 4.05
C GLU A 222 13.67 -27.24 2.85
N LEU A 223 12.73 -27.77 2.04
CA LEU A 223 12.12 -27.01 0.94
C LEU A 223 11.46 -25.72 1.44
N LYS A 224 10.67 -25.80 2.53
CA LYS A 224 10.01 -24.63 3.10
C LYS A 224 11.02 -23.60 3.62
N GLU A 225 12.09 -24.04 4.29
CA GLU A 225 13.15 -23.16 4.80
C GLU A 225 13.89 -22.47 3.65
N LEU A 226 14.28 -23.22 2.62
CA LEU A 226 14.93 -22.69 1.42
C LEU A 226 14.04 -21.65 0.72
N LEU A 227 12.74 -21.95 0.54
CA LEU A 227 11.79 -21.03 -0.07
C LEU A 227 11.52 -19.81 0.81
N GLU A 228 11.52 -19.95 2.13
CA GLU A 228 11.40 -18.82 3.05
C GLU A 228 12.62 -17.90 2.97
N ILE A 229 13.81 -18.41 2.65
CA ILE A 229 15.02 -17.59 2.46
C ILE A 229 15.01 -16.94 1.07
N ILE A 230 14.84 -17.73 0.00
CA ILE A 230 14.94 -17.25 -1.39
C ILE A 230 13.76 -16.33 -1.73
N LYS A 231 12.54 -16.67 -1.29
CA LYS A 231 11.29 -15.94 -1.60
C LYS A 231 11.12 -15.72 -3.13
N PRO A 232 11.04 -16.79 -3.94
CA PRO A 232 10.78 -16.65 -5.38
C PRO A 232 9.41 -15.98 -5.64
N SER A 233 9.10 -15.58 -6.87
CA SER A 233 7.72 -15.10 -7.16
C SER A 233 6.71 -16.24 -7.20
N LYS A 234 7.17 -17.42 -7.62
CA LYS A 234 6.46 -18.70 -7.63
C LYS A 234 7.46 -19.84 -7.72
N LEU A 235 7.08 -21.01 -7.21
CA LEU A 235 7.76 -22.26 -7.48
C LEU A 235 7.00 -22.98 -8.60
N VAL A 236 7.67 -23.15 -9.73
CA VAL A 236 7.22 -23.98 -10.84
C VAL A 236 7.62 -25.42 -10.51
N VAL A 237 6.63 -26.30 -10.37
CA VAL A 237 6.84 -27.69 -9.96
C VAL A 237 6.45 -28.66 -11.07
N THR A 238 7.30 -29.66 -11.28
CA THR A 238 6.95 -30.82 -12.12
C THR A 238 5.91 -31.71 -11.44
N GLU A 239 5.26 -32.57 -12.22
CA GLU A 239 4.28 -33.53 -11.68
C GLU A 239 4.93 -34.48 -10.67
N GLY A 240 6.16 -34.93 -10.95
CA GLY A 240 6.93 -35.79 -10.05
C GLY A 240 7.28 -35.11 -8.74
N PHE A 241 7.82 -33.88 -8.81
CA PHE A 241 8.17 -33.11 -7.62
C PHE A 241 6.96 -32.86 -6.71
N ALA A 242 5.84 -32.48 -7.32
CA ALA A 242 4.64 -32.21 -6.56
C ALA A 242 4.00 -33.47 -5.96
N LYS A 243 4.10 -34.62 -6.63
CA LYS A 243 3.70 -35.91 -6.04
C LYS A 243 4.61 -36.29 -4.86
N ALA A 244 5.93 -36.16 -5.02
CA ALA A 244 6.91 -36.47 -3.97
C ALA A 244 6.62 -35.71 -2.67
N PHE A 245 6.24 -34.44 -2.78
CA PHE A 245 5.93 -33.58 -1.63
C PHE A 245 4.44 -33.46 -1.28
N SER A 246 3.57 -34.27 -1.92
CA SER A 246 2.10 -34.19 -1.73
C SER A 246 1.53 -32.77 -1.85
N LEU A 247 2.08 -31.98 -2.77
CA LEU A 247 1.64 -30.61 -3.01
C LEU A 247 0.33 -30.67 -3.80
N THR A 248 -0.79 -30.24 -3.22
CA THR A 248 -2.11 -30.22 -3.88
C THR A 248 -2.71 -28.81 -3.98
N SER A 249 -2.34 -27.93 -3.06
CA SER A 249 -2.76 -26.52 -3.02
C SER A 249 -2.05 -25.67 -4.08
N LYS A 250 -2.63 -24.51 -4.42
CA LYS A 250 -1.95 -23.44 -5.19
C LYS A 250 -0.91 -22.68 -4.36
N TRP A 251 -0.86 -22.92 -3.05
CA TRP A 251 0.00 -22.21 -2.11
C TRP A 251 0.69 -23.18 -1.14
N LEU A 252 1.98 -22.95 -0.90
CA LEU A 252 2.78 -23.63 0.12
C LEU A 252 3.18 -22.65 1.23
N LYS A 253 2.80 -22.94 2.46
CA LYS A 253 3.18 -22.15 3.64
C LYS A 253 4.63 -22.45 4.03
N CYS A 254 5.49 -21.42 3.99
CA CYS A 254 6.93 -21.46 4.25
C CYS A 254 7.26 -20.45 5.36
N GLY A 255 6.94 -20.79 6.62
CA GLY A 255 7.10 -19.86 7.75
C GLY A 255 6.35 -18.54 7.55
N SER A 256 7.07 -17.43 7.50
CA SER A 256 6.54 -16.08 7.23
C SER A 256 6.15 -15.85 5.76
N TYR A 257 6.64 -16.67 4.84
CA TYR A 257 6.42 -16.57 3.40
C TYR A 257 5.36 -17.58 2.90
N ASN A 258 4.55 -17.18 1.91
CA ASN A 258 3.59 -18.06 1.25
C ASN A 258 4.01 -18.20 -0.23
N CYS A 259 4.57 -19.34 -0.59
CA CYS A 259 5.02 -19.59 -1.96
C CYS A 259 3.84 -19.97 -2.85
N ARG A 260 3.66 -19.27 -3.98
CA ARG A 260 2.72 -19.68 -5.01
C ARG A 260 3.28 -20.87 -5.77
N LEU A 261 2.48 -21.92 -5.90
CA LEU A 261 2.82 -23.09 -6.70
C LEU A 261 2.20 -22.96 -8.10
N GLU A 262 2.99 -23.25 -9.11
CA GLU A 262 2.56 -23.34 -10.50
C GLU A 262 2.98 -24.70 -11.06
N ARG A 263 2.08 -25.40 -11.74
CA ARG A 263 2.44 -26.66 -12.38
C ARG A 263 3.10 -26.35 -13.70
N SER A 264 4.24 -26.97 -13.98
CA SER A 264 4.77 -26.97 -15.34
C SER A 264 3.78 -27.72 -16.22
N GLU A 265 3.15 -27.04 -17.18
CA GLU A 265 2.53 -27.74 -18.31
C GLU A 265 3.66 -28.44 -19.09
N ARG A 266 3.42 -29.65 -19.57
CA ARG A 266 4.44 -30.40 -20.32
C ARG A 266 4.94 -29.54 -21.50
N GLY A 267 6.20 -29.10 -21.46
CA GLY A 267 6.95 -28.76 -22.68
C GLY A 267 7.36 -27.31 -22.96
N GLU A 268 7.42 -26.38 -22.00
CA GLU A 268 8.08 -25.08 -22.25
C GLU A 268 9.42 -24.97 -21.52
N THR A 269 10.48 -25.27 -22.24
CA THR A 269 11.85 -24.87 -21.92
C THR A 269 11.97 -23.35 -22.05
N TYR A 270 11.97 -22.63 -20.94
CA TYR A 270 12.42 -21.24 -20.93
C TYR A 270 13.95 -21.24 -20.83
N GLY A 271 14.60 -21.10 -21.99
CA GLY A 271 16.05 -20.87 -22.12
C GLY A 271 16.48 -19.50 -21.63
#